data_AF-A0A2V9ACQ9-F1
#
_entry.id   AF-A0A2V9ACQ9-F1
#
_cell.length_a   1.000
_cell.length_b   1.000
_cell.length_c   1.000
_cell.angle_alpha   90.00
_cell.angle_beta   90.00
_cell.angle_gamma   90.00
#
_symmetry.space_group_name_H-M   'P 1'
#
loop_
_entity.id
_entity.type
_entity.pdbx_description
1 polymer ?
#
loop_
_entity_poly.entity_id
_entity_poly.type
_entity_poly.pdbx_seq_one_letter_code
_entity_poly.pdbx_strand_id
1 'polypeptide(L)'
;MSKHCTRLTALFLALLLLPAPNWATCGGGGGGGTGGMRGPSGPGMGSDEQVYQVPWKLIKPEDSIVAGLVLYWFPSSGEEFQKSSLRNSRSLSLYASQCVTMGVADASTAMGQKFLTGEKLPVVVFAKADGTVISKLENVNGFMKVDRVEKLVETEMKQREESVKERMKEAKERLKSGDKDGAIPIFRSVMDEKCVFPGKAKEAAKELKKLGLNDIATVFDGPVFDPTKSAKIESVMKRGLQAEMNEKYEQAERLYSEARRMDPADPAPLRYLGELYRHHLGDWDKARETFNEILARPGDPLSRAVALHGLGKMTIHDGDFLKGLHLMEDSVREYPLALAYRNLAVYWNSEGDTAKADYYTREALKLDPTDPFNLVFAAAFLAGNGHGDEALKIAQENEALLPASYNLAAIYAQLGQKQKALGLLKRHFLQYERYASVRTKEMMEARVDTVFASLREDPVFLALTSAADGKLPIPQNQKMTAAPAGTT
;
A
#
# COMPACT_ATOMS: atom_id res chain seq x y z
N MET A 1 16.54 55.15 -24.08
CA MET A 1 16.67 53.93 -23.24
C MET A 1 16.64 52.71 -24.15
N SER A 2 17.71 51.93 -24.15
CA SER A 2 17.98 50.85 -25.11
C SER A 2 16.96 49.71 -25.03
N LYS A 3 16.60 49.10 -26.17
CA LYS A 3 15.74 47.90 -26.28
C LYS A 3 16.19 46.74 -25.36
N HIS A 4 17.45 46.75 -24.95
CA HIS A 4 17.99 45.79 -23.97
C HIS A 4 17.47 46.03 -22.55
N CYS A 5 17.25 47.28 -22.15
CA CYS A 5 16.67 47.61 -20.85
C CYS A 5 15.23 47.07 -20.77
N THR A 6 14.42 47.30 -21.81
CA THR A 6 13.01 46.88 -21.86
C THR A 6 12.86 45.34 -21.85
N ARG A 7 13.78 44.60 -22.49
CA ARG A 7 13.78 43.13 -22.45
C ARG A 7 14.19 42.57 -21.10
N LEU A 8 15.14 43.21 -20.41
CA LEU A 8 15.53 42.84 -19.05
C LEU A 8 14.40 43.10 -18.04
N THR A 9 13.70 44.24 -18.15
CA THR A 9 12.54 44.52 -17.28
C THR A 9 11.38 43.55 -17.55
N ALA A 10 11.13 43.19 -18.81
CA ALA A 10 10.08 42.23 -19.16
C ALA A 10 10.40 40.80 -18.68
N LEU A 11 11.66 40.35 -18.74
CA LEU A 11 12.06 39.08 -18.14
C LEU A 11 11.95 39.11 -16.61
N PHE A 12 12.30 40.22 -15.97
CA PHE A 12 12.21 40.38 -14.52
C PHE A 12 10.75 40.42 -14.03
N LEU A 13 9.85 41.08 -14.77
CA LEU A 13 8.42 41.04 -14.49
C LEU A 13 7.79 39.67 -14.79
N ALA A 14 8.25 38.96 -15.82
CA ALA A 14 7.79 37.60 -16.09
C ALA A 14 8.23 36.62 -14.98
N LEU A 15 9.43 36.79 -14.42
CA LEU A 15 9.91 36.04 -13.25
C LEU A 15 9.16 36.38 -11.94
N LEU A 16 8.63 37.60 -11.82
CA LEU A 16 7.78 38.03 -10.69
C LEU A 16 6.30 37.60 -10.84
N LEU A 17 5.88 37.24 -12.06
CA LEU A 17 4.53 36.76 -12.41
C LEU A 17 4.45 35.24 -12.58
N LEU A 18 5.57 34.53 -12.46
CA LEU A 18 5.51 33.10 -12.19
C LEU A 18 4.82 32.95 -10.82
N PRO A 19 3.73 32.16 -10.70
CA PRO A 19 3.27 31.79 -9.38
C PRO A 19 4.47 31.16 -8.68
N ALA A 20 4.94 31.79 -7.60
CA ALA A 20 5.77 31.08 -6.66
C ALA A 20 5.01 29.79 -6.34
N PRO A 21 5.63 28.60 -6.39
CA PRO A 21 4.96 27.42 -5.90
C PRO A 21 4.42 27.78 -4.52
N ASN A 22 3.09 27.72 -4.34
CA ASN A 22 2.53 27.77 -3.00
C ASN A 22 3.33 26.75 -2.23
N TRP A 23 4.02 27.23 -1.19
CA TRP A 23 5.06 26.46 -0.53
C TRP A 23 4.43 25.14 -0.14
N ALA A 24 4.93 24.02 -0.67
CA ALA A 24 4.40 22.71 -0.38
C ALA A 24 4.53 22.49 1.14
N THR A 25 3.47 22.80 1.88
CA THR A 25 3.46 22.66 3.32
C THR A 25 2.97 21.27 3.61
N CYS A 26 3.83 20.26 3.56
CA CYS A 26 3.40 18.89 3.85
C CYS A 26 2.92 18.77 5.29
N GLY A 27 1.65 19.06 5.51
CA GLY A 27 0.95 18.62 6.71
C GLY A 27 1.14 17.13 6.80
N GLY A 28 1.61 16.65 7.93
CA GLY A 28 1.61 15.23 8.18
C GLY A 28 0.18 14.86 8.49
N GLY A 29 -0.43 13.96 7.74
CA GLY A 29 -1.76 13.45 8.04
C GLY A 29 -1.81 12.56 9.28
N GLY A 30 -1.03 12.87 10.32
CA GLY A 30 -0.78 12.07 11.53
C GLY A 30 -0.38 10.64 11.19
N GLY A 31 0.85 10.23 11.51
CA GLY A 31 1.36 8.89 11.22
C GLY A 31 0.50 7.72 11.72
N GLY A 32 -0.55 7.93 12.51
CA GLY A 32 -1.40 6.93 13.16
C GLY A 32 -2.12 5.90 12.28
N GLY A 33 -1.90 5.89 10.96
CA GLY A 33 -2.28 4.78 10.12
C GLY A 33 -1.26 3.66 10.20
N THR A 34 -1.65 2.53 10.78
CA THR A 34 -0.88 1.29 10.85
C THR A 34 -0.69 0.67 9.45
N GLY A 35 0.06 1.34 8.57
CA GLY A 35 0.15 1.07 7.12
C GLY A 35 0.62 -0.33 6.74
N GLY A 36 1.24 -1.06 7.67
CA GLY A 36 1.53 -2.49 7.50
C GLY A 36 0.52 -3.45 8.13
N MET A 37 -0.31 -2.99 9.08
CA MET A 37 -1.04 -3.85 10.03
C MET A 37 -2.55 -3.93 9.80
N ARG A 38 -3.12 -3.04 8.98
CA ARG A 38 -4.51 -3.11 8.54
C ARG A 38 -4.54 -2.98 7.03
N GLY A 39 -5.14 -3.96 6.38
CA GLY A 39 -5.40 -3.88 4.95
C GLY A 39 -6.20 -2.66 4.55
N PRO A 40 -6.33 -2.43 3.23
CA PRO A 40 -7.23 -1.41 2.71
C PRO A 40 -8.70 -1.67 3.05
N SER A 41 -9.04 -2.83 3.62
CA SER A 41 -10.42 -3.20 3.92
C SER A 41 -10.43 -3.98 5.24
N GLY A 42 -11.14 -3.53 6.25
CA GLY A 42 -11.31 -4.32 7.47
C GLY A 42 -11.72 -3.48 8.67
N PRO A 43 -13.03 -3.41 8.97
CA PRO A 43 -13.50 -2.72 10.15
C PRO A 43 -13.20 -3.52 11.41
N GLY A 44 -12.99 -2.76 12.50
CA GLY A 44 -13.41 -3.18 13.82
C GLY A 44 -12.41 -4.03 14.61
N MET A 45 -12.28 -3.66 15.89
CA MET A 45 -11.89 -4.57 16.95
C MET A 45 -12.81 -5.80 16.90
N GLY A 46 -12.32 -6.95 16.44
CA GLY A 46 -13.09 -8.18 16.49
C GLY A 46 -12.59 -9.27 15.55
N SER A 47 -11.93 -10.27 16.13
CA SER A 47 -11.71 -11.65 15.65
C SER A 47 -10.83 -11.88 14.41
N ASP A 48 -9.69 -12.50 14.69
CA ASP A 48 -8.59 -13.01 13.86
C ASP A 48 -7.63 -11.98 13.24
N GLU A 49 -6.43 -11.91 13.84
CA GLU A 49 -5.28 -11.14 13.39
C GLU A 49 -4.77 -11.68 12.03
N GLN A 50 -5.23 -11.08 10.93
CA GLN A 50 -4.90 -11.52 9.57
C GLN A 50 -3.59 -10.90 9.09
N VAL A 51 -2.60 -11.75 8.86
CA VAL A 51 -1.25 -11.33 8.42
C VAL A 51 -1.03 -11.45 6.90
N TYR A 52 -1.82 -12.29 6.22
CA TYR A 52 -1.76 -12.52 4.78
C TYR A 52 -3.06 -12.10 4.11
N GLN A 53 -3.03 -10.92 3.51
CA GLN A 53 -4.13 -10.42 2.70
C GLN A 53 -3.87 -10.69 1.23
N VAL A 54 -4.87 -11.27 0.60
CA VAL A 54 -4.82 -11.53 -0.84
C VAL A 54 -5.03 -10.21 -1.57
N PRO A 55 -4.14 -9.81 -2.50
CA PRO A 55 -4.19 -8.52 -3.18
C PRO A 55 -5.25 -8.51 -4.29
N TRP A 56 -6.51 -8.66 -3.91
CA TRP A 56 -7.66 -8.61 -4.81
C TRP A 56 -7.82 -7.22 -5.43
N LYS A 57 -7.59 -7.13 -6.75
CA LYS A 57 -7.74 -5.89 -7.51
C LYS A 57 -9.07 -5.90 -8.26
N LEU A 58 -9.84 -4.82 -8.14
CA LEU A 58 -11.03 -4.62 -8.98
C LEU A 58 -10.60 -4.50 -10.45
N ILE A 59 -11.10 -5.40 -11.29
CA ILE A 59 -10.84 -5.43 -12.73
C ILE A 59 -11.89 -4.57 -13.43
N LYS A 60 -11.41 -3.50 -14.08
CA LYS A 60 -12.23 -2.60 -14.89
C LYS A 60 -12.27 -3.06 -16.35
N PRO A 61 -13.29 -2.68 -17.13
CA PRO A 61 -13.37 -3.03 -18.56
C PRO A 61 -12.15 -2.61 -19.39
N GLU A 62 -11.50 -1.52 -19.02
CA GLU A 62 -10.30 -0.98 -19.65
C GLU A 62 -8.99 -1.68 -19.23
N ASP A 63 -9.02 -2.51 -18.18
CA ASP A 63 -7.83 -3.21 -17.70
C ASP A 63 -7.45 -4.33 -18.68
N SER A 64 -6.23 -4.25 -19.23
CA SER A 64 -5.67 -5.29 -20.08
C SER A 64 -4.75 -6.20 -19.27
N ILE A 65 -5.19 -7.42 -19.00
CA ILE A 65 -4.32 -8.44 -18.41
C ILE A 65 -3.51 -9.08 -19.55
N VAL A 66 -2.23 -8.71 -19.63
CA VAL A 66 -1.38 -9.03 -20.79
C VAL A 66 -0.68 -10.39 -20.70
N ALA A 67 -0.53 -10.96 -19.50
CA ALA A 67 0.20 -12.20 -19.28
C ALA A 67 -0.18 -12.91 -17.98
N GLY A 68 0.14 -14.21 -17.91
CA GLY A 68 -0.02 -15.02 -16.70
C GLY A 68 -1.40 -15.67 -16.55
N LEU A 69 -1.70 -16.04 -15.30
CA LEU A 69 -2.97 -16.65 -14.91
C LEU A 69 -3.80 -15.61 -14.15
N VAL A 70 -5.13 -15.76 -14.21
CA VAL A 70 -6.06 -14.85 -13.55
C VAL A 70 -7.08 -15.65 -12.76
N LEU A 71 -7.13 -15.37 -11.46
CA LEU A 71 -8.16 -15.87 -10.57
C LEU A 71 -9.20 -14.75 -10.41
N TYR A 72 -10.33 -14.89 -11.10
CA TYR A 72 -11.45 -13.97 -10.97
C TYR A 72 -12.37 -14.40 -9.83
N TRP A 73 -12.71 -13.47 -8.96
CA TRP A 73 -13.75 -13.59 -7.95
C TRP A 73 -14.90 -12.66 -8.30
N PHE A 74 -16.08 -13.25 -8.45
CA PHE A 74 -17.35 -12.56 -8.62
C PHE A 74 -18.12 -12.63 -7.30
N PRO A 75 -18.00 -11.61 -6.42
CA PRO A 75 -18.72 -11.59 -5.14
C PRO A 75 -20.22 -11.38 -5.37
N SER A 76 -21.05 -11.82 -4.42
CA SER A 76 -22.50 -11.62 -4.51
C SER A 76 -22.95 -10.20 -4.09
N SER A 77 -22.15 -9.54 -3.25
CA SER A 77 -22.35 -8.15 -2.82
C SER A 77 -21.06 -7.58 -2.24
N GLY A 78 -21.02 -6.27 -2.01
CA GLY A 78 -19.93 -5.64 -1.25
C GLY A 78 -19.82 -6.17 0.18
N GLU A 79 -20.95 -6.53 0.81
CA GLU A 79 -20.93 -7.14 2.15
C GLU A 79 -20.34 -8.55 2.15
N GLU A 80 -20.67 -9.37 1.15
CA GLU A 80 -20.05 -10.69 1.00
C GLU A 80 -18.56 -10.54 0.77
N PHE A 81 -18.15 -9.64 -0.13
CA PHE A 81 -16.74 -9.34 -0.34
C PHE A 81 -16.04 -9.04 0.99
N GLN A 82 -16.53 -8.07 1.76
CA GLN A 82 -15.89 -7.65 3.01
C GLN A 82 -15.78 -8.78 4.05
N LYS A 83 -16.78 -9.65 4.16
CA LYS A 83 -16.84 -10.75 5.13
C LYS A 83 -16.22 -12.07 4.61
N SER A 84 -15.82 -12.13 3.34
CA SER A 84 -15.39 -13.37 2.71
C SER A 84 -14.05 -13.86 3.24
N SER A 85 -13.96 -15.18 3.45
CA SER A 85 -12.68 -15.84 3.78
C SER A 85 -11.61 -15.68 2.69
N LEU A 86 -12.02 -15.42 1.44
CA LEU A 86 -11.12 -15.28 0.29
C LEU A 86 -10.15 -14.11 0.43
N ARG A 87 -10.46 -13.13 1.30
CA ARG A 87 -9.62 -11.96 1.53
C ARG A 87 -8.33 -12.29 2.26
N ASN A 88 -8.27 -13.43 2.96
CA ASN A 88 -7.14 -13.80 3.79
C ASN A 88 -6.67 -15.22 3.50
N SER A 89 -5.47 -15.34 2.93
CA SER A 89 -4.82 -16.61 2.65
C SER A 89 -3.35 -16.38 2.32
N ARG A 90 -2.46 -17.08 3.01
CA ARG A 90 -1.04 -17.07 2.66
C ARG A 90 -0.82 -17.65 1.26
N SER A 91 -1.43 -18.80 0.96
CA SER A 91 -1.18 -19.48 -0.31
C SER A 91 -1.60 -18.63 -1.52
N LEU A 92 -2.78 -18.01 -1.48
CA LEU A 92 -3.23 -17.10 -2.54
C LEU A 92 -2.37 -15.83 -2.59
N SER A 93 -1.97 -15.27 -1.43
CA SER A 93 -1.05 -14.11 -1.42
C SER A 93 0.29 -14.44 -2.09
N LEU A 94 0.82 -15.65 -1.87
CA LEU A 94 2.04 -16.12 -2.54
C LEU A 94 1.82 -16.41 -4.02
N TYR A 95 0.67 -16.94 -4.43
CA TYR A 95 0.40 -17.07 -5.87
C TYR A 95 0.28 -15.71 -6.56
N ALA A 96 -0.20 -14.69 -5.85
CA ALA A 96 -0.20 -13.32 -6.35
C ALA A 96 1.22 -12.78 -6.60
N SER A 97 2.24 -13.32 -5.90
CA SER A 97 3.64 -13.02 -6.19
C SER A 97 4.25 -13.83 -7.35
N GLN A 98 3.52 -14.84 -7.84
CA GLN A 98 3.96 -15.76 -8.89
C GLN A 98 3.17 -15.57 -10.20
N CYS A 99 2.90 -14.32 -10.58
CA CYS A 99 2.17 -13.97 -11.81
C CYS A 99 0.75 -14.58 -11.92
N VAL A 100 0.10 -14.80 -10.78
CA VAL A 100 -1.35 -15.03 -10.72
C VAL A 100 -2.04 -13.73 -10.33
N THR A 101 -2.75 -13.13 -11.28
CA THR A 101 -3.54 -11.93 -11.01
C THR A 101 -4.76 -12.30 -10.17
N MET A 102 -4.92 -11.65 -9.02
CA MET A 102 -6.10 -11.77 -8.16
C MET A 102 -7.10 -10.68 -8.55
N GLY A 103 -8.12 -11.05 -9.31
CA GLY A 103 -9.10 -10.11 -9.87
C GLY A 103 -10.46 -10.21 -9.20
N VAL A 104 -11.05 -9.09 -8.84
CA VAL A 104 -12.47 -8.99 -8.46
C VAL A 104 -13.21 -8.39 -9.64
N ALA A 105 -14.31 -9.00 -10.04
CA ALA A 105 -15.05 -8.59 -11.22
C ALA A 105 -16.55 -8.52 -10.92
N ASP A 106 -17.22 -7.56 -11.56
CA ASP A 106 -18.67 -7.41 -11.48
C ASP A 106 -19.33 -8.31 -12.53
N ALA A 107 -20.16 -9.24 -12.05
CA ALA A 107 -20.92 -10.19 -12.86
C ALA A 107 -21.88 -9.51 -13.86
N SER A 108 -22.32 -8.29 -13.57
CA SER A 108 -23.25 -7.52 -14.42
C SER A 108 -22.57 -6.90 -15.65
N THR A 109 -21.23 -6.79 -15.64
CA THR A 109 -20.47 -6.20 -16.74
C THR A 109 -20.35 -7.14 -17.93
N ALA A 110 -20.06 -6.60 -19.11
CA ALA A 110 -19.80 -7.40 -20.31
C ALA A 110 -18.62 -8.39 -20.10
N MET A 111 -17.66 -8.06 -19.26
CA MET A 111 -16.58 -8.96 -18.89
C MET A 111 -17.08 -10.10 -17.98
N GLY A 112 -17.88 -9.80 -16.96
CA GLY A 112 -18.49 -10.83 -16.11
C GLY A 112 -19.40 -11.79 -16.88
N GLN A 113 -20.20 -11.28 -17.81
CA GLN A 113 -21.09 -12.07 -18.67
C GLN A 113 -20.34 -13.01 -19.64
N LYS A 114 -19.05 -12.77 -19.92
CA LYS A 114 -18.22 -13.73 -20.68
C LYS A 114 -17.94 -15.00 -19.89
N PHE A 115 -17.86 -14.88 -18.57
CA PHE A 115 -17.50 -15.99 -17.68
C PHE A 115 -18.71 -16.65 -17.02
N LEU A 116 -19.80 -15.90 -16.82
CA LEU A 116 -20.97 -16.34 -16.09
C LEU A 116 -22.19 -16.50 -17.00
N THR A 117 -22.90 -17.61 -16.86
CA THR A 117 -24.10 -18.00 -17.62
C THR A 117 -25.29 -18.28 -16.70
N GLY A 118 -25.41 -17.54 -15.59
CA GLY A 118 -26.54 -17.64 -14.65
C GLY A 118 -26.22 -18.37 -13.35
N GLU A 119 -24.95 -18.63 -13.06
CA GLU A 119 -24.52 -19.20 -11.77
C GLU A 119 -24.92 -18.28 -10.61
N LYS A 120 -25.21 -18.89 -9.46
CA LYS A 120 -25.43 -18.15 -8.22
C LYS A 120 -24.09 -17.63 -7.72
N LEU A 121 -24.04 -16.36 -7.31
CA LEU A 121 -22.85 -15.75 -6.72
C LEU A 121 -22.72 -16.12 -5.22
N PRO A 122 -21.51 -16.16 -4.65
CA PRO A 122 -20.23 -15.87 -5.29
C PRO A 122 -19.71 -16.99 -6.20
N VAL A 123 -18.91 -16.63 -7.22
CA VAL A 123 -18.25 -17.58 -8.14
C VAL A 123 -16.77 -17.24 -8.27
N VAL A 124 -15.94 -18.27 -8.41
CA VAL A 124 -14.52 -18.10 -8.75
C VAL A 124 -14.23 -18.74 -10.09
N VAL A 125 -13.52 -18.04 -10.96
CA VAL A 125 -13.10 -18.53 -12.27
C VAL A 125 -11.59 -18.42 -12.37
N PHE A 126 -10.94 -19.54 -12.66
CA PHE A 126 -9.52 -19.55 -12.97
C PHE A 126 -9.33 -19.61 -14.48
N ALA A 127 -8.57 -18.67 -15.03
CA ALA A 127 -8.44 -18.47 -16.47
C ALA A 127 -7.02 -18.06 -16.87
N LYS A 128 -6.73 -18.15 -18.16
CA LYS A 128 -5.56 -17.52 -18.78
C LYS A 128 -5.81 -16.02 -18.99
N ALA A 129 -4.75 -15.24 -19.20
CA ALA A 129 -4.84 -13.82 -19.52
C ALA A 129 -5.71 -13.49 -20.74
N ASP A 130 -5.81 -14.40 -21.72
CA ASP A 130 -6.68 -14.25 -22.90
C ASP A 130 -8.18 -14.52 -22.63
N GLY A 131 -8.53 -14.87 -21.39
CA GLY A 131 -9.90 -15.19 -20.99
C GLY A 131 -10.30 -16.65 -21.17
N THR A 132 -9.41 -17.53 -21.64
CA THR A 132 -9.67 -18.96 -21.70
C THR A 132 -9.87 -19.53 -20.30
N VAL A 133 -11.05 -20.07 -20.01
CA VAL A 133 -11.38 -20.67 -18.72
C VAL A 133 -10.61 -21.99 -18.54
N ILE A 134 -9.92 -22.10 -17.41
CA ILE A 134 -9.22 -23.32 -16.96
C ILE A 134 -10.17 -24.11 -16.05
N SER A 135 -10.78 -23.43 -15.07
CA SER A 135 -11.71 -24.04 -14.14
C SER A 135 -12.65 -23.01 -13.51
N LYS A 136 -13.74 -23.49 -12.92
CA LYS A 136 -14.77 -22.67 -12.29
C LYS A 136 -15.24 -23.33 -11.00
N LEU A 137 -15.43 -22.54 -9.94
CA LEU A 137 -16.03 -22.94 -8.68
C LEU A 137 -17.29 -22.14 -8.42
N GLU A 138 -18.39 -22.85 -8.21
CA GLU A 138 -19.63 -22.28 -7.69
C GLU A 138 -19.65 -22.31 -6.16
N ASN A 139 -20.39 -21.36 -5.56
CA ASN A 139 -20.61 -21.33 -4.13
C ASN A 139 -21.32 -22.60 -3.63
N VAL A 140 -21.20 -22.85 -2.33
CA VAL A 140 -22.03 -23.81 -1.61
C VAL A 140 -22.87 -23.01 -0.61
N ASN A 141 -24.19 -23.03 -0.78
CA ASN A 141 -25.16 -22.32 0.07
C ASN A 141 -24.90 -20.81 0.21
N GLY A 142 -24.46 -20.15 -0.87
CA GLY A 142 -24.15 -18.72 -0.89
C GLY A 142 -22.73 -18.37 -0.41
N PHE A 143 -21.90 -19.36 -0.08
CA PHE A 143 -20.54 -19.14 0.43
C PHE A 143 -19.47 -19.75 -0.47
N MET A 144 -18.40 -18.99 -0.73
CA MET A 144 -17.15 -19.51 -1.25
C MET A 144 -16.14 -19.60 -0.11
N LYS A 145 -15.67 -20.81 0.20
CA LYS A 145 -14.62 -20.99 1.22
C LYS A 145 -13.25 -20.95 0.57
N VAL A 146 -12.31 -20.28 1.24
CA VAL A 146 -10.96 -20.08 0.73
C VAL A 146 -10.23 -21.40 0.46
N ASP A 147 -10.40 -22.44 1.30
CA ASP A 147 -9.73 -23.74 1.13
C ASP A 147 -10.07 -24.42 -0.22
N ARG A 148 -11.28 -24.21 -0.74
CA ARG A 148 -11.68 -24.72 -2.06
C ARG A 148 -10.94 -24.00 -3.18
N VAL A 149 -10.77 -22.69 -3.05
CA VAL A 149 -10.07 -21.84 -4.01
C VAL A 149 -8.57 -22.13 -3.98
N GLU A 150 -7.99 -22.28 -2.79
CA GLU A 150 -6.58 -22.69 -2.63
C GLU A 150 -6.31 -24.03 -3.31
N LYS A 151 -7.17 -25.03 -3.06
CA LYS A 151 -7.04 -26.36 -3.68
C LYS A 151 -7.17 -26.31 -5.20
N LEU A 152 -8.05 -25.45 -5.73
CA LEU A 152 -8.20 -25.25 -7.17
C LEU A 152 -6.88 -24.76 -7.78
N VAL A 153 -6.33 -23.68 -7.24
CA VAL A 153 -5.09 -23.08 -7.75
C VAL A 153 -3.93 -24.06 -7.58
N GLU A 154 -3.80 -24.69 -6.41
CA GLU A 154 -2.75 -25.69 -6.13
C GLU A 154 -2.78 -26.85 -7.12
N THR A 155 -3.97 -27.38 -7.45
CA THR A 155 -4.11 -28.51 -8.38
C THR A 155 -3.64 -28.13 -9.78
N GLU A 156 -4.06 -26.96 -10.28
CA GLU A 156 -3.64 -26.46 -11.59
C GLU A 156 -2.14 -26.17 -11.63
N MET A 157 -1.58 -25.58 -10.56
CA MET A 157 -0.16 -25.30 -10.46
C MET A 157 0.68 -26.57 -10.46
N LYS A 158 0.24 -27.62 -9.75
CA LYS A 158 0.89 -28.94 -9.79
C LYS A 158 0.87 -29.53 -11.20
N GLN A 159 -0.27 -29.52 -11.88
CA GLN A 159 -0.39 -30.05 -13.24
C GLN A 159 0.54 -29.32 -14.23
N ARG A 160 0.61 -27.99 -14.12
CA ARG A 160 1.54 -27.19 -14.94
C ARG A 160 2.99 -27.47 -14.61
N GLU A 161 3.34 -27.58 -13.33
CA GLU A 161 4.70 -27.91 -12.93
C GLU A 161 5.14 -29.28 -13.46
N GLU A 162 4.24 -30.28 -13.50
CA GLU A 162 4.53 -31.58 -14.12
C GLU A 162 4.80 -31.44 -15.63
N SER A 163 4.05 -30.60 -16.35
CA SER A 163 4.33 -30.31 -17.76
C SER A 163 5.70 -29.62 -17.96
N VAL A 164 6.09 -28.71 -17.05
CA VAL A 164 7.43 -28.11 -17.04
C VAL A 164 8.50 -29.17 -16.77
N LYS A 165 8.27 -30.11 -15.84
CA LYS A 165 9.21 -31.20 -15.52
C LYS A 165 9.43 -32.12 -16.71
N GLU A 166 8.38 -32.47 -17.45
CA GLU A 166 8.50 -33.31 -18.66
C GLU A 166 9.29 -32.58 -19.77
N ARG A 167 9.04 -31.29 -20.01
CA ARG A 167 9.88 -30.49 -20.94
C ARG A 167 11.33 -30.44 -20.49
N MET A 168 11.59 -30.25 -19.20
CA MET A 168 12.95 -30.27 -18.65
C MET A 168 13.63 -31.63 -18.86
N LYS A 169 12.88 -32.72 -18.77
CA LYS A 169 13.39 -34.08 -19.04
C LYS A 169 13.70 -34.26 -20.53
N GLU A 170 12.80 -33.86 -21.43
CA GLU A 170 13.03 -33.88 -22.87
C GLU A 170 14.31 -33.10 -23.25
N ALA A 171 14.46 -31.87 -22.74
CA ALA A 171 15.64 -31.05 -23.00
C ALA A 171 16.93 -31.74 -22.54
N LYS A 172 16.92 -32.38 -21.36
CA LYS A 172 18.07 -33.13 -20.85
C LYS A 172 18.35 -34.40 -21.68
N GLU A 173 17.34 -35.05 -22.22
CA GLU A 173 17.50 -36.21 -23.11
C GLU A 173 18.13 -35.79 -24.46
N ARG A 174 17.70 -34.67 -25.03
CA ARG A 174 18.34 -34.07 -26.22
C ARG A 174 19.80 -33.72 -25.98
N LEU A 175 20.13 -33.17 -24.81
CA LEU A 175 21.54 -32.95 -24.45
C LEU A 175 22.35 -34.25 -24.39
N LYS A 176 21.78 -35.34 -23.87
CA LYS A 176 22.43 -36.65 -23.83
C LYS A 176 22.66 -37.24 -25.22
N SER A 177 21.78 -36.95 -26.19
CA SER A 177 21.95 -37.37 -27.59
C SER A 177 22.83 -36.42 -28.40
N GLY A 178 23.36 -35.34 -27.81
CA GLY A 178 24.20 -34.35 -28.48
C GLY A 178 23.43 -33.23 -29.20
N ASP A 179 22.09 -33.27 -29.18
CA ASP A 179 21.22 -32.24 -29.75
C ASP A 179 21.12 -31.00 -28.84
N LYS A 180 22.15 -30.16 -28.90
CA LYS A 180 22.19 -28.89 -28.15
C LYS A 180 21.18 -27.89 -28.68
N ASP A 181 21.05 -27.80 -30.01
CA ASP A 181 20.21 -26.80 -30.68
C ASP A 181 18.73 -27.05 -30.42
N GLY A 182 18.30 -28.31 -30.28
CA GLY A 182 16.94 -28.66 -29.87
C GLY A 182 16.69 -28.50 -28.36
N ALA A 183 17.69 -28.65 -27.50
CA ALA A 183 17.53 -28.51 -26.05
C ALA A 183 17.40 -27.04 -25.60
N ILE A 184 18.14 -26.12 -26.23
CA ILE A 184 18.19 -24.69 -25.84
C ILE A 184 16.80 -24.02 -25.87
N PRO A 185 15.98 -24.15 -26.94
CA PRO A 185 14.64 -23.57 -26.99
C PRO A 185 13.73 -24.08 -25.87
N ILE A 186 13.86 -25.35 -25.49
CA ILE A 186 13.03 -25.92 -24.42
C ILE A 186 13.42 -25.30 -23.08
N PHE A 187 14.72 -25.19 -22.75
CA PHE A 187 15.15 -24.51 -21.53
C PHE A 187 14.75 -23.03 -21.52
N ARG A 188 14.79 -22.34 -22.66
CA ARG A 188 14.30 -20.96 -22.78
C ARG A 188 12.79 -20.87 -22.48
N SER A 189 11.99 -21.80 -23.00
CA SER A 189 10.55 -21.83 -22.69
C SER A 189 10.26 -22.05 -21.20
N VAL A 190 11.12 -22.79 -20.48
CA VAL A 190 11.00 -22.95 -19.02
C VAL A 190 11.44 -21.68 -18.29
N MET A 191 12.44 -20.95 -18.83
CA MET A 191 12.85 -19.65 -18.32
C MET A 191 11.77 -18.57 -18.47
N ASP A 192 10.95 -18.65 -19.52
CA ASP A 192 9.84 -17.72 -19.71
C ASP A 192 8.77 -17.87 -18.62
N GLU A 193 8.72 -19.03 -17.96
CA GLU A 193 7.84 -19.32 -16.82
C GLU A 193 8.47 -19.04 -15.44
N LYS A 194 9.61 -18.34 -15.39
CA LYS A 194 10.36 -18.03 -14.14
C LYS A 194 9.55 -17.33 -13.05
N CYS A 195 8.47 -16.64 -13.41
CA CYS A 195 7.59 -16.01 -12.43
C CYS A 195 6.70 -17.03 -11.71
N VAL A 196 6.12 -17.98 -12.47
CA VAL A 196 5.22 -19.02 -11.94
C VAL A 196 6.02 -20.16 -11.30
N PHE A 197 7.12 -20.58 -11.95
CA PHE A 197 7.97 -21.70 -11.53
C PHE A 197 9.45 -21.30 -11.37
N PRO A 198 9.78 -20.37 -10.44
CA PRO A 198 11.15 -19.89 -10.22
C PRO A 198 12.15 -21.01 -9.96
N GLY A 199 11.77 -22.05 -9.22
CA GLY A 199 12.63 -23.21 -8.97
C GLY A 199 13.05 -23.93 -10.27
N LYS A 200 12.09 -24.18 -11.17
CA LYS A 200 12.35 -24.84 -12.45
C LYS A 200 13.10 -23.95 -13.43
N ALA A 201 12.79 -22.66 -13.46
CA ALA A 201 13.58 -21.70 -14.22
C ALA A 201 15.03 -21.62 -13.71
N LYS A 202 15.28 -21.68 -12.39
CA LYS A 202 16.63 -21.70 -11.84
C LYS A 202 17.40 -22.96 -12.26
N GLU A 203 16.74 -24.11 -12.38
CA GLU A 203 17.33 -25.32 -12.96
C GLU A 203 17.65 -25.12 -14.46
N ALA A 204 16.71 -24.60 -15.25
CA ALA A 204 16.90 -24.34 -16.68
C ALA A 204 18.03 -23.33 -16.95
N ALA A 205 18.11 -22.26 -16.16
CA ALA A 205 19.18 -21.27 -16.22
C ALA A 205 20.56 -21.91 -16.01
N LYS A 206 20.68 -22.84 -15.07
CA LYS A 206 21.95 -23.55 -14.84
C LYS A 206 22.35 -24.40 -16.03
N GLU A 207 21.41 -25.11 -16.66
CA GLU A 207 21.69 -25.90 -17.86
C GLU A 207 22.10 -25.01 -19.04
N LEU A 208 21.40 -23.90 -19.27
CA LEU A 208 21.75 -22.92 -20.31
C LEU A 208 23.15 -22.32 -20.10
N LYS A 209 23.57 -22.02 -18.86
CA LYS A 209 24.93 -21.57 -18.55
C LYS A 209 25.99 -22.61 -18.90
N LYS A 210 25.73 -23.90 -18.63
CA LYS A 210 26.64 -24.99 -19.03
C LYS A 210 26.79 -25.11 -20.55
N LEU A 211 25.78 -24.67 -21.30
CA LEU A 211 25.81 -24.62 -22.77
C LEU A 211 26.48 -23.37 -23.33
N GLY A 212 27.02 -22.49 -22.48
CA GLY A 212 27.74 -21.27 -22.87
C GLY A 212 26.88 -20.02 -23.00
N LEU A 213 25.59 -20.08 -22.63
CA LEU A 213 24.72 -18.90 -22.61
C LEU A 213 24.91 -18.16 -21.27
N ASN A 214 25.58 -17.02 -21.31
CA ASN A 214 25.90 -16.24 -20.11
C ASN A 214 24.90 -15.09 -19.86
N ASP A 215 24.20 -14.62 -20.88
CA ASP A 215 23.14 -13.60 -20.78
C ASP A 215 21.80 -14.25 -20.41
N ILE A 216 21.69 -14.66 -19.15
CA ILE A 216 20.46 -15.24 -18.59
C ILE A 216 19.93 -14.33 -17.51
N ALA A 217 18.67 -13.93 -17.67
CA ALA A 217 17.96 -13.12 -16.68
C ALA A 217 18.03 -13.74 -15.27
N THR A 218 18.18 -12.89 -14.26
CA THR A 218 18.14 -13.29 -12.85
C THR A 218 16.82 -14.01 -12.52
N VAL A 219 16.93 -15.10 -11.76
CA VAL A 219 15.79 -15.88 -11.27
C VAL A 219 15.82 -15.83 -9.75
N PHE A 220 14.74 -15.34 -9.15
CA PHE A 220 14.56 -15.30 -7.69
C PHE A 220 14.12 -16.68 -7.18
N ASP A 221 14.31 -16.93 -5.88
CA ASP A 221 13.79 -18.15 -5.27
C ASP A 221 12.24 -18.09 -5.16
N GLY A 222 11.60 -19.26 -5.22
CA GLY A 222 10.16 -19.39 -5.07
C GLY A 222 9.74 -19.52 -3.60
N PRO A 223 8.50 -19.14 -3.27
CA PRO A 223 7.99 -19.25 -1.91
C PRO A 223 7.73 -20.71 -1.51
N VAL A 224 7.69 -20.93 -0.20
CA VAL A 224 7.51 -22.24 0.41
C VAL A 224 6.01 -22.54 0.57
N PHE A 225 5.52 -23.55 -0.16
CA PHE A 225 4.13 -24.04 -0.06
C PHE A 225 3.96 -25.30 0.79
N ASP A 226 5.02 -25.85 1.38
CA ASP A 226 4.89 -27.00 2.29
C ASP A 226 3.90 -26.67 3.43
N PRO A 227 2.85 -27.50 3.67
CA PRO A 227 1.80 -27.15 4.62
C PRO A 227 2.30 -26.94 6.05
N THR A 228 3.25 -27.77 6.50
CA THR A 228 3.78 -27.70 7.87
C THR A 228 4.61 -26.44 8.06
N LYS A 229 5.50 -26.12 7.10
CA LYS A 229 6.29 -24.89 7.12
C LYS A 229 5.40 -23.66 6.98
N SER A 230 4.41 -23.69 6.10
CA SER A 230 3.46 -22.58 5.89
C SER A 230 2.70 -22.25 7.18
N ALA A 231 2.12 -23.26 7.84
CA ALA A 231 1.42 -23.07 9.11
C ALA A 231 2.32 -22.48 10.20
N LYS A 232 3.59 -22.91 10.24
CA LYS A 232 4.58 -22.36 11.19
C LYS A 232 4.91 -20.90 10.87
N ILE A 233 5.13 -20.56 9.60
CA ILE A 233 5.40 -19.17 9.16
C ILE A 233 4.22 -18.27 9.52
N GLU A 234 2.98 -18.69 9.22
CA GLU A 234 1.77 -17.95 9.59
C GLU A 234 1.66 -17.73 11.09
N SER A 235 1.94 -18.76 11.90
CA SER A 235 1.94 -18.64 13.36
C SER A 235 2.97 -17.63 13.86
N VAL A 236 4.19 -17.64 13.31
CA VAL A 236 5.25 -16.67 13.65
C VAL A 236 4.83 -15.25 13.26
N MET A 237 4.27 -15.06 12.07
CA MET A 237 3.77 -13.76 11.61
C MET A 237 2.64 -13.23 12.51
N LYS A 238 1.66 -14.06 12.87
CA LYS A 238 0.56 -13.68 13.78
C LYS A 238 1.10 -13.27 15.14
N ARG A 239 2.06 -14.01 15.70
CA ARG A 239 2.75 -13.64 16.95
C ARG A 239 3.50 -12.31 16.82
N GLY A 240 4.10 -12.04 15.65
CA GLY A 240 4.74 -10.75 15.34
C GLY A 240 3.74 -9.60 15.38
N LEU A 241 2.60 -9.76 14.70
CA LEU A 241 1.51 -8.76 14.69
C LEU A 241 0.93 -8.55 16.09
N GLN A 242 0.70 -9.62 16.85
CA GLN A 242 0.25 -9.51 18.23
C GLN A 242 1.28 -8.77 19.10
N ALA A 243 2.58 -9.02 18.92
CA ALA A 243 3.63 -8.33 19.65
C ALA A 243 3.65 -6.83 19.31
N GLU A 244 3.50 -6.48 18.03
CA GLU A 244 3.40 -5.11 17.56
C GLU A 244 2.15 -4.38 18.09
N MET A 245 0.98 -5.01 18.04
CA MET A 245 -0.27 -4.47 18.60
C MET A 245 -0.19 -4.28 20.11
N ASN A 246 0.60 -5.10 20.81
CA ASN A 246 0.92 -4.95 22.22
C ASN A 246 2.16 -4.07 22.46
N GLU A 247 2.62 -3.35 21.42
CA GLU A 247 3.67 -2.33 21.49
C GLU A 247 5.05 -2.89 21.90
N LYS A 248 5.26 -4.20 21.70
CA LYS A 248 6.52 -4.92 21.91
C LYS A 248 7.31 -4.97 20.60
N TYR A 249 7.69 -3.80 20.08
CA TYR A 249 8.22 -3.67 18.72
C TYR A 249 9.52 -4.44 18.46
N GLU A 250 10.45 -4.50 19.42
CA GLU A 250 11.66 -5.33 19.25
C GLU A 250 11.33 -6.82 19.17
N GLN A 251 10.27 -7.27 19.86
CA GLN A 251 9.80 -8.65 19.74
C GLN A 251 9.15 -8.88 18.37
N ALA A 252 8.37 -7.91 17.87
CA ALA A 252 7.80 -7.95 16.53
C ALA A 252 8.90 -8.03 15.45
N GLU A 253 9.93 -7.18 15.53
CA GLU A 253 11.10 -7.19 14.63
C GLU A 253 11.75 -8.58 14.58
N ARG A 254 12.00 -9.20 15.74
CA ARG A 254 12.58 -10.55 15.82
C ARG A 254 11.68 -11.61 15.15
N LEU A 255 10.37 -11.55 15.40
CA LEU A 255 9.42 -12.53 14.86
C LEU A 255 9.26 -12.37 13.34
N TYR A 256 9.14 -11.16 12.82
CA TYR A 256 9.10 -10.92 11.38
C TYR A 256 10.42 -11.30 10.69
N SER A 257 11.56 -11.02 11.33
CA SER A 257 12.87 -11.47 10.84
C SER A 257 13.00 -12.99 10.83
N GLU A 258 12.43 -13.69 11.83
CA GLU A 258 12.35 -15.14 11.85
C GLU A 258 11.51 -15.67 10.67
N ALA A 259 10.32 -15.13 10.45
CA ALA A 259 9.45 -15.51 9.33
C ALA A 259 10.14 -15.28 7.97
N ARG A 260 10.82 -14.14 7.79
CA ARG A 260 11.63 -13.84 6.60
C ARG A 260 12.72 -14.89 6.37
N ARG A 261 13.39 -15.36 7.43
CA ARG A 261 14.43 -16.39 7.32
C ARG A 261 13.85 -17.76 6.95
N MET A 262 12.62 -18.05 7.39
CA MET A 262 11.93 -19.30 7.09
C MET A 262 11.49 -19.40 5.63
N ASP A 263 11.06 -18.27 5.04
CA ASP A 263 10.74 -18.16 3.63
C ASP A 263 11.22 -16.81 3.07
N PRO A 264 12.46 -16.75 2.55
CA PRO A 264 13.00 -15.51 2.00
C PRO A 264 12.26 -14.98 0.78
N ALA A 265 11.42 -15.77 0.12
CA ALA A 265 10.65 -15.38 -1.05
C ALA A 265 9.23 -14.88 -0.69
N ASP A 266 8.80 -15.05 0.56
CA ASP A 266 7.57 -14.46 1.09
C ASP A 266 7.75 -12.94 1.24
N PRO A 267 6.94 -12.11 0.56
CA PRO A 267 7.07 -10.65 0.64
C PRO A 267 6.46 -10.06 1.91
N ALA A 268 5.55 -10.78 2.59
CA ALA A 268 4.82 -10.22 3.73
C ALA A 268 5.74 -9.86 4.91
N PRO A 269 6.68 -10.71 5.37
CA PRO A 269 7.60 -10.34 6.44
C PRO A 269 8.37 -9.04 6.19
N LEU A 270 8.82 -8.80 4.96
CA LEU A 270 9.51 -7.55 4.59
C LEU A 270 8.57 -6.35 4.66
N ARG A 271 7.32 -6.48 4.21
CA ARG A 271 6.30 -5.42 4.32
C ARG A 271 6.07 -5.00 5.77
N TYR A 272 5.93 -5.97 6.69
CA TYR A 272 5.78 -5.67 8.11
C TYR A 272 7.04 -5.05 8.71
N LEU A 273 8.23 -5.56 8.38
CA LEU A 273 9.50 -4.98 8.85
C LEU A 273 9.71 -3.54 8.37
N GLY A 274 9.45 -3.26 7.09
CA GLY A 274 9.63 -1.91 6.53
C GLY A 274 8.74 -0.88 7.22
N GLU A 275 7.48 -1.23 7.45
CA GLU A 275 6.54 -0.37 8.19
C GLU A 275 6.90 -0.26 9.68
N LEU A 276 7.30 -1.35 10.34
CA LEU A 276 7.78 -1.33 11.72
C LEU A 276 8.98 -0.39 11.89
N TYR A 277 9.96 -0.45 10.97
CA TYR A 277 11.12 0.42 10.96
C TYR A 277 10.76 1.88 10.72
N ARG A 278 9.92 2.16 9.70
CA ARG A 278 9.55 3.53 9.33
C ARG A 278 8.67 4.19 10.39
N HIS A 279 7.68 3.46 10.89
CA HIS A 279 6.56 3.97 11.68
C HIS A 279 6.78 3.87 13.19
N HIS A 280 7.25 2.72 13.69
CA HIS A 280 7.35 2.50 15.13
C HIS A 280 8.75 2.74 15.67
N LEU A 281 9.79 2.19 15.04
CA LEU A 281 11.17 2.29 15.52
C LEU A 281 11.86 3.60 15.09
N GLY A 282 11.42 4.18 13.97
CA GLY A 282 12.07 5.34 13.35
C GLY A 282 13.45 5.05 12.76
N ASP A 283 13.74 3.78 12.46
CA ASP A 283 14.98 3.32 11.80
C ASP A 283 14.83 3.44 10.28
N TRP A 284 14.96 4.67 9.79
CA TRP A 284 14.64 4.99 8.40
C TRP A 284 15.63 4.43 7.39
N ASP A 285 16.88 4.20 7.79
CA ASP A 285 17.86 3.59 6.91
C ASP A 285 17.47 2.12 6.64
N LYS A 286 17.17 1.35 7.70
CA LYS A 286 16.64 -0.01 7.53
C LYS A 286 15.30 -0.04 6.81
N ALA A 287 14.41 0.91 7.05
CA ALA A 287 13.14 1.00 6.33
C ALA A 287 13.39 1.17 4.82
N ARG A 288 14.29 2.09 4.43
CA ARG A 288 14.63 2.36 3.03
C ARG A 288 15.22 1.13 2.35
N GLU A 289 16.16 0.46 3.00
CA GLU A 289 16.75 -0.79 2.51
C GLU A 289 15.69 -1.87 2.31
N THR A 290 14.82 -2.05 3.31
CA THR A 290 13.74 -3.06 3.29
C THR A 290 12.74 -2.79 2.17
N PHE A 291 12.30 -1.54 1.97
CA PHE A 291 11.38 -1.19 0.89
C PHE A 291 12.03 -1.32 -0.49
N ASN A 292 13.30 -0.93 -0.63
CA ASN A 292 14.03 -1.13 -1.89
C ASN A 292 14.19 -2.62 -2.22
N GLU A 293 14.39 -3.48 -1.21
CA GLU A 293 14.43 -4.94 -1.40
C GLU A 293 13.09 -5.47 -1.93
N ILE A 294 11.96 -4.97 -1.44
CA ILE A 294 10.62 -5.31 -1.97
C ILE A 294 10.50 -4.88 -3.43
N LEU A 295 10.90 -3.65 -3.77
CA LEU A 295 10.78 -3.13 -5.13
C LEU A 295 11.70 -3.81 -6.15
N ALA A 296 12.83 -4.36 -5.69
CA ALA A 296 13.76 -5.14 -6.51
C ALA A 296 13.24 -6.54 -6.86
N ARG A 297 12.20 -7.03 -6.16
CA ARG A 297 11.60 -8.35 -6.38
C ARG A 297 10.39 -8.23 -7.31
N PRO A 298 10.21 -9.19 -8.25
CA PRO A 298 9.03 -9.25 -9.09
C PRO A 298 7.82 -9.72 -8.28
N GLY A 299 6.63 -9.23 -8.65
CA GLY A 299 5.34 -9.79 -8.27
C GLY A 299 5.01 -9.67 -6.78
N ASP A 300 4.38 -8.58 -6.36
CA ASP A 300 3.46 -8.54 -5.21
C ASP A 300 2.87 -7.13 -5.17
N PRO A 301 1.68 -6.92 -5.77
CA PRO A 301 1.10 -5.58 -5.86
C PRO A 301 0.93 -4.91 -4.50
N LEU A 302 0.55 -5.66 -3.46
CA LEU A 302 0.31 -5.10 -2.13
C LEU A 302 1.61 -4.65 -1.46
N SER A 303 2.63 -5.52 -1.38
CA SER A 303 3.89 -5.11 -0.75
C SER A 303 4.62 -4.04 -1.54
N ARG A 304 4.55 -4.06 -2.88
CA ARG A 304 5.11 -3.01 -3.72
C ARG A 304 4.40 -1.67 -3.50
N ALA A 305 3.08 -1.64 -3.42
CA ALA A 305 2.35 -0.43 -3.09
C ALA A 305 2.72 0.12 -1.70
N VAL A 306 2.87 -0.74 -0.69
CA VAL A 306 3.31 -0.31 0.66
C VAL A 306 4.75 0.23 0.62
N ALA A 307 5.65 -0.42 -0.11
CA ALA A 307 7.03 0.06 -0.25
C ALA A 307 7.11 1.42 -0.96
N LEU A 308 6.35 1.61 -2.03
CA LEU A 308 6.24 2.89 -2.74
C LEU A 308 5.69 3.99 -1.83
N HIS A 309 4.64 3.69 -1.06
CA HIS A 309 4.06 4.62 -0.09
C HIS A 309 5.07 4.99 1.01
N GLY A 310 5.72 3.99 1.61
CA GLY A 310 6.70 4.20 2.68
C GLY A 310 7.88 5.05 2.21
N LEU A 311 8.45 4.73 1.05
CA LEU A 311 9.50 5.54 0.41
C LEU A 311 9.01 6.94 0.05
N GLY A 312 7.76 7.08 -0.42
CA GLY A 312 7.13 8.36 -0.70
C GLY A 312 7.08 9.26 0.54
N LYS A 313 6.58 8.74 1.68
CA LYS A 313 6.55 9.48 2.95
C LYS A 313 7.95 9.91 3.37
N MET A 314 8.91 8.99 3.33
CA MET A 314 10.30 9.29 3.72
C MET A 314 10.94 10.35 2.83
N THR A 315 10.67 10.29 1.52
CA THR A 315 11.19 11.25 0.53
C THR A 315 10.58 12.65 0.72
N ILE A 316 9.29 12.74 1.08
CA ILE A 316 8.64 14.00 1.50
C ILE A 316 9.33 14.59 2.72
N HIS A 317 9.61 13.78 3.74
CA HIS A 317 10.32 14.25 4.94
C HIS A 317 11.78 14.64 4.71
N ASP A 318 12.40 14.11 3.66
CA ASP A 318 13.73 14.55 3.20
C ASP A 318 13.66 15.86 2.40
N GLY A 319 12.46 16.39 2.14
CA GLY A 319 12.21 17.66 1.45
C GLY A 319 12.00 17.55 -0.06
N ASP A 320 12.05 16.33 -0.63
CA ASP A 320 11.82 16.10 -2.07
C ASP A 320 10.35 15.76 -2.33
N PHE A 321 9.51 16.79 -2.23
CA PHE A 321 8.05 16.67 -2.25
C PHE A 321 7.50 16.08 -3.55
N LEU A 322 7.98 16.56 -4.71
CA LEU A 322 7.47 16.12 -6.01
C LEU A 322 7.80 14.64 -6.26
N LYS A 323 9.02 14.20 -5.91
CA LYS A 323 9.38 12.79 -6.02
C LYS A 323 8.56 11.94 -5.05
N GLY A 324 8.35 12.42 -3.83
CA GLY A 324 7.50 11.73 -2.86
C GLY A 324 6.04 11.60 -3.29
N LEU A 325 5.48 12.64 -3.92
CA LEU A 325 4.15 12.62 -4.54
C LEU A 325 4.07 11.52 -5.61
N HIS A 326 5.00 11.51 -6.57
CA HIS A 326 5.00 10.50 -7.64
C HIS A 326 5.07 9.08 -7.07
N LEU A 327 5.89 8.84 -6.03
CA LEU A 327 5.95 7.55 -5.36
C LEU A 327 4.61 7.14 -4.73
N MET A 328 3.87 8.09 -4.15
CA MET A 328 2.54 7.82 -3.58
C MET A 328 1.47 7.61 -4.66
N GLU A 329 1.55 8.32 -5.78
CA GLU A 329 0.68 8.06 -6.95
C GLU A 329 0.96 6.69 -7.59
N ASP A 330 2.23 6.31 -7.68
CA ASP A 330 2.66 4.98 -8.13
C ASP A 330 2.15 3.90 -7.17
N SER A 331 2.17 4.15 -5.85
CA SER A 331 1.64 3.23 -4.84
C SER A 331 0.17 2.87 -5.10
N VAL A 332 -0.70 3.87 -5.25
CA VAL A 332 -2.14 3.63 -5.45
C VAL A 332 -2.47 3.08 -6.84
N ARG A 333 -1.59 3.31 -7.83
CA ARG A 333 -1.68 2.69 -9.16
C ARG A 333 -1.32 1.20 -9.13
N GLU A 334 -0.31 0.85 -8.34
CA GLU A 334 0.11 -0.55 -8.11
C GLU A 334 -1.01 -1.31 -7.38
N TYR A 335 -1.45 -0.79 -6.23
CA TYR A 335 -2.54 -1.36 -5.45
C TYR A 335 -3.22 -0.30 -4.56
N PRO A 336 -4.57 -0.20 -4.54
CA PRO A 336 -5.27 0.78 -3.72
C PRO A 336 -5.01 0.60 -2.22
N LEU A 337 -4.44 1.62 -1.59
CA LEU A 337 -4.18 1.66 -0.15
C LEU A 337 -4.88 2.88 0.47
N ALA A 338 -5.72 2.65 1.49
CA ALA A 338 -6.40 3.73 2.19
C ALA A 338 -5.39 4.74 2.76
N LEU A 339 -4.30 4.27 3.36
CA LEU A 339 -3.24 5.13 3.88
C LEU A 339 -2.55 5.98 2.79
N ALA A 340 -2.30 5.42 1.61
CA ALA A 340 -1.68 6.18 0.52
C ALA A 340 -2.64 7.25 -0.03
N TYR A 341 -3.93 6.92 -0.17
CA TYR A 341 -4.96 7.91 -0.51
C TYR A 341 -5.08 9.02 0.54
N ARG A 342 -5.06 8.70 1.83
CA ARG A 342 -5.05 9.71 2.89
C ARG A 342 -3.87 10.66 2.75
N ASN A 343 -2.66 10.14 2.56
CA ASN A 343 -1.49 11.01 2.40
C ASN A 343 -1.54 11.84 1.10
N LEU A 344 -2.10 11.30 0.01
CA LEU A 344 -2.35 12.07 -1.22
C LEU A 344 -3.36 13.20 -0.96
N ALA A 345 -4.42 12.94 -0.20
CA ALA A 345 -5.39 13.96 0.18
C ALA A 345 -4.74 15.10 0.97
N VAL A 346 -3.86 14.75 1.92
CA VAL A 346 -3.12 15.72 2.72
C VAL A 346 -2.17 16.57 1.86
N TYR A 347 -1.43 15.92 0.95
CA TYR A 347 -0.57 16.62 0.00
C TYR A 347 -1.37 17.65 -0.81
N TRP A 348 -2.45 17.24 -1.47
CA TRP A 348 -3.23 18.14 -2.31
C TRP A 348 -3.97 19.23 -1.52
N ASN A 349 -4.35 18.95 -0.28
CA ASN A 349 -4.88 19.98 0.62
C ASN A 349 -3.83 21.03 0.97
N SER A 350 -2.57 20.64 1.17
CA SER A 350 -1.49 21.61 1.38
C SER A 350 -1.19 22.47 0.17
N GLU A 351 -1.39 21.93 -1.04
CA GLU A 351 -1.29 22.69 -2.30
C GLU A 351 -2.52 23.59 -2.55
N GLY A 352 -3.57 23.47 -1.72
CA GLY A 352 -4.83 24.20 -1.89
C GLY A 352 -5.75 23.61 -2.97
N ASP A 353 -5.44 22.44 -3.53
CA ASP A 353 -6.30 21.72 -4.47
C ASP A 353 -7.32 20.88 -3.69
N THR A 354 -8.37 21.56 -3.22
CA THR A 354 -9.44 20.94 -2.42
C THR A 354 -10.22 19.87 -3.18
N ALA A 355 -10.31 19.97 -4.51
CA ALA A 355 -10.98 18.99 -5.35
C ALA A 355 -10.23 17.64 -5.36
N LYS A 356 -8.91 17.67 -5.50
CA LYS A 356 -8.09 16.45 -5.38
C LYS A 356 -8.04 15.92 -3.96
N ALA A 357 -7.94 16.79 -2.96
CA ALA A 357 -7.99 16.37 -1.57
C ALA A 357 -9.28 15.59 -1.23
N ASP A 358 -10.42 16.12 -1.65
CA ASP A 358 -11.74 15.49 -1.50
C ASP A 358 -11.85 14.18 -2.30
N TYR A 359 -11.33 14.15 -3.54
CA TYR A 359 -11.26 12.92 -4.33
C TYR A 359 -10.53 11.79 -3.57
N TYR A 360 -9.31 12.04 -3.12
CA TYR A 360 -8.53 11.02 -2.42
C TYR A 360 -9.09 10.67 -1.04
N THR A 361 -9.70 11.62 -0.34
CA THR A 361 -10.42 11.35 0.93
C THR A 361 -11.57 10.36 0.69
N ARG A 362 -12.36 10.55 -0.38
CA ARG A 362 -13.42 9.61 -0.76
C ARG A 362 -12.88 8.25 -1.17
N GLU A 363 -11.76 8.19 -1.90
CA GLU A 363 -11.15 6.89 -2.26
C GLU A 363 -10.69 6.13 -1.01
N ALA A 364 -10.10 6.80 -0.01
CA ALA A 364 -9.76 6.16 1.26
C ALA A 364 -10.99 5.61 1.99
N LEU A 365 -12.08 6.39 2.08
CA LEU A 365 -13.34 5.96 2.68
C LEU A 365 -14.03 4.82 1.91
N LYS A 366 -13.93 4.77 0.58
CA LYS A 366 -14.51 3.65 -0.19
C LYS A 366 -13.86 2.31 0.13
N LEU A 367 -12.56 2.31 0.43
CA LEU A 367 -11.83 1.08 0.75
C LEU A 367 -12.24 0.53 2.13
N ASP A 368 -12.39 1.41 3.11
CA ASP A 368 -12.90 1.06 4.44
C ASP A 368 -13.82 2.16 5.01
N PRO A 369 -15.14 2.09 4.72
CA PRO A 369 -16.09 3.16 5.04
C PRO A 369 -16.49 3.19 6.52
N THR A 370 -16.15 2.16 7.29
CA THR A 370 -16.52 2.03 8.70
C THR A 370 -15.32 2.01 9.63
N ASP A 371 -14.09 2.08 9.11
CA ASP A 371 -12.88 2.28 9.93
C ASP A 371 -12.93 3.64 10.64
N PRO A 372 -12.94 3.66 11.99
CA PRO A 372 -12.96 4.88 12.78
C PRO A 372 -11.85 5.86 12.43
N PHE A 373 -10.66 5.37 12.07
CA PHE A 373 -9.55 6.25 11.71
C PHE A 373 -9.83 6.97 10.38
N ASN A 374 -10.30 6.25 9.35
CA ASN A 374 -10.70 6.89 8.08
C ASN A 374 -11.81 7.94 8.26
N LEU A 375 -12.78 7.67 9.15
CA LEU A 375 -13.83 8.63 9.47
C LEU A 375 -13.27 9.90 10.12
N VAL A 376 -12.42 9.75 11.14
CA VAL A 376 -11.76 10.90 11.80
C VAL A 376 -10.84 11.65 10.83
N PHE A 377 -10.11 10.94 9.97
CA PHE A 377 -9.28 11.56 8.96
C PHE A 377 -10.11 12.42 8.01
N ALA A 378 -11.21 11.89 7.46
CA ALA A 378 -12.10 12.65 6.59
C ALA A 378 -12.72 13.86 7.31
N ALA A 379 -13.08 13.71 8.58
CA ALA A 379 -13.60 14.80 9.41
C ALA A 379 -12.61 15.95 9.59
N ALA A 380 -11.30 15.70 9.55
CA ALA A 380 -10.29 16.76 9.59
C ALA A 380 -10.36 17.70 8.37
N PHE A 381 -10.82 17.22 7.21
CA PHE A 381 -11.06 18.05 6.02
C PHE A 381 -12.44 18.71 6.07
N LEU A 382 -13.45 18.05 6.65
CA LEU A 382 -14.77 18.65 6.87
C LEU A 382 -14.69 19.90 7.76
N ALA A 383 -13.85 19.86 8.80
CA ALA A 383 -13.65 20.98 9.72
C ALA A 383 -13.18 22.26 8.99
N GLY A 384 -12.28 22.12 8.02
CA GLY A 384 -11.73 23.25 7.25
C GLY A 384 -12.63 23.73 6.12
N ASN A 385 -13.57 22.91 5.66
CA ASN A 385 -14.43 23.17 4.51
C ASN A 385 -15.85 23.66 4.89
N GLY A 386 -16.04 24.19 6.11
CA GLY A 386 -17.31 24.75 6.56
C GLY A 386 -18.31 23.75 7.14
N HIS A 387 -17.92 22.48 7.29
CA HIS A 387 -18.74 21.40 7.86
C HIS A 387 -18.36 21.11 9.32
N GLY A 388 -18.20 22.17 10.12
CA GLY A 388 -17.64 22.08 11.47
C GLY A 388 -18.45 21.25 12.47
N ASP A 389 -19.78 21.33 12.43
CA ASP A 389 -20.67 20.58 13.34
C ASP A 389 -20.59 19.07 13.10
N GLU A 390 -20.52 18.65 11.83
CA GLU A 390 -20.35 17.24 11.45
C GLU A 390 -18.97 16.73 11.88
N ALA A 391 -17.92 17.51 11.60
CA ALA A 391 -16.57 17.16 12.04
C ALA A 391 -16.46 17.03 13.56
N LEU A 392 -17.09 17.94 14.31
CA LEU A 392 -17.11 17.90 15.78
C LEU A 392 -17.81 16.65 16.30
N LYS A 393 -18.95 16.26 15.70
CA LYS A 393 -19.66 15.04 16.08
C LYS A 393 -18.78 13.80 15.90
N ILE A 394 -18.15 13.65 14.72
CA ILE A 394 -17.24 12.53 14.43
C ILE A 394 -16.06 12.52 15.41
N ALA A 395 -15.48 13.69 15.72
CA ALA A 395 -14.38 13.81 16.67
C ALA A 395 -14.78 13.37 18.09
N GLN A 396 -15.97 13.74 18.55
CA GLN A 396 -16.50 13.36 19.86
C GLN A 396 -16.77 11.85 19.97
N GLU A 397 -17.37 11.26 18.95
CA GLU A 397 -17.67 9.82 18.91
C GLU A 397 -16.41 8.95 18.90
N ASN A 398 -15.29 9.50 18.42
CA ASN A 398 -14.02 8.77 18.24
C ASN A 398 -12.89 9.29 19.15
N GLU A 399 -13.20 10.10 20.16
CA GLU A 399 -12.17 10.81 20.93
C GLU A 399 -11.19 9.84 21.63
N ALA A 400 -11.66 8.66 22.04
CA ALA A 400 -10.86 7.63 22.70
C ALA A 400 -9.86 6.92 21.76
N LEU A 401 -9.96 7.12 20.45
CA LEU A 401 -9.09 6.48 19.46
C LEU A 401 -7.68 7.08 19.52
N LEU A 402 -6.80 6.42 20.28
CA LEU A 402 -5.43 6.89 20.50
C LEU A 402 -4.63 7.12 19.19
N PRO A 403 -4.68 6.23 18.17
CA PRO A 403 -3.98 6.47 16.91
C PRO A 403 -4.46 7.71 16.16
N ALA A 404 -5.71 8.12 16.33
CA ALA A 404 -6.28 9.30 15.64
C ALA A 404 -6.04 10.63 16.39
N SER A 405 -5.22 10.64 17.45
CA SER A 405 -4.99 11.83 18.28
C SER A 405 -4.54 13.07 17.49
N TYR A 406 -3.68 12.88 16.48
CA TYR A 406 -3.24 13.97 15.61
C TYR A 406 -4.42 14.56 14.81
N ASN A 407 -5.20 13.71 14.14
CA ASN A 407 -6.34 14.14 13.32
C ASN A 407 -7.46 14.74 14.17
N LEU A 408 -7.71 14.20 15.37
CA LEU A 408 -8.61 14.82 16.34
C LEU A 408 -8.12 16.22 16.74
N ALA A 409 -6.81 16.37 17.01
CA ALA A 409 -6.25 17.68 17.31
C ALA A 409 -6.43 18.66 16.14
N ALA A 410 -6.24 18.20 14.91
CA ALA A 410 -6.44 19.00 13.70
C ALA A 410 -7.89 19.51 13.60
N ILE A 411 -8.89 18.64 13.86
CA ILE A 411 -10.30 19.04 13.90
C ILE A 411 -10.50 20.14 14.94
N TYR A 412 -10.09 19.92 16.20
CA TYR A 412 -10.29 20.89 17.27
C TYR A 412 -9.53 22.21 17.03
N ALA A 413 -8.36 22.18 16.40
CA ALA A 413 -7.60 23.38 16.06
C ALA A 413 -8.32 24.25 15.03
N GLN A 414 -8.88 23.60 13.99
CA GLN A 414 -9.65 24.25 12.93
C GLN A 414 -10.99 24.80 13.44
N LEU A 415 -11.59 24.15 14.45
CA LEU A 415 -12.79 24.63 15.15
C LEU A 415 -12.52 25.70 16.22
N GLY A 416 -11.28 26.19 16.35
CA GLY A 416 -10.90 27.20 17.34
C GLY A 416 -10.80 26.69 18.79
N GLN A 417 -10.95 25.39 19.02
CA GLN A 417 -10.86 24.74 20.34
C GLN A 417 -9.40 24.45 20.72
N LYS A 418 -8.60 25.51 20.80
CA LYS A 418 -7.15 25.49 21.00
C LYS A 418 -6.68 24.57 22.14
N GLN A 419 -7.28 24.69 23.32
CA GLN A 419 -6.82 23.91 24.50
C GLN A 419 -7.01 22.41 24.30
N LYS A 420 -8.11 22.01 23.65
CA LYS A 420 -8.40 20.61 23.32
C LYS A 420 -7.40 20.09 22.28
N ALA A 421 -7.12 20.88 21.24
CA ALA A 421 -6.14 20.53 20.21
C ALA A 421 -4.74 20.31 20.81
N LEU A 422 -4.26 21.22 21.66
CA LEU A 422 -2.97 21.08 22.35
C LEU A 422 -2.91 19.84 23.25
N GLY A 423 -4.00 19.53 23.96
CA GLY A 423 -4.10 18.32 24.77
C GLY A 423 -4.00 17.03 23.94
N LEU A 424 -4.63 17.00 22.77
CA LEU A 424 -4.59 15.86 21.85
C LEU A 424 -3.25 15.73 21.12
N LEU A 425 -2.60 16.84 20.76
CA LEU A 425 -1.21 16.82 20.27
C LEU A 425 -0.26 16.27 21.35
N LYS A 426 -0.44 16.68 22.61
CA LYS A 426 0.34 16.13 23.73
C LYS A 426 0.11 14.63 23.88
N ARG A 427 -1.15 14.17 23.76
CA ARG A 427 -1.51 12.76 23.76
C ARG A 427 -0.82 12.01 22.61
N HIS A 428 -0.86 12.57 21.40
CA HIS A 428 -0.19 11.99 20.25
C HIS A 428 1.32 11.86 20.49
N PHE A 429 2.01 12.96 20.79
CA PHE A 429 3.47 12.94 20.88
C PHE A 429 4.01 12.19 22.10
N LEU A 430 3.31 12.21 23.25
CA LEU A 430 3.88 11.72 24.52
C LEU A 430 3.21 10.46 25.06
N GLN A 431 2.04 10.07 24.55
CA GLN A 431 1.37 8.83 24.95
C GLN A 431 1.31 7.82 23.79
N TYR A 432 1.00 8.27 22.57
CA TYR A 432 0.97 7.39 21.39
C TYR A 432 2.39 7.14 20.86
N GLU A 433 3.14 8.21 20.56
CA GLU A 433 4.50 8.12 20.01
C GLU A 433 5.54 7.75 21.07
N ARG A 434 6.21 6.61 20.88
CA ARG A 434 7.11 6.02 21.89
C ARG A 434 8.58 6.34 21.65
N TYR A 435 8.99 6.35 20.40
CA TYR A 435 10.39 6.55 20.03
C TYR A 435 10.63 8.02 19.70
N ALA A 436 11.68 8.58 20.29
CA ALA A 436 12.07 9.97 20.03
C ALA A 436 12.35 10.21 18.54
N SER A 437 12.94 9.23 17.85
CA SER A 437 13.21 9.25 16.41
C SER A 437 11.95 9.49 15.56
N VAL A 438 10.82 8.88 15.93
CA VAL A 438 9.53 9.08 15.26
C VAL A 438 8.91 10.41 15.68
N ARG A 439 8.85 10.65 17.00
CA ARG A 439 8.25 11.84 17.60
C ARG A 439 8.80 13.15 17.04
N THR A 440 10.12 13.25 16.87
CA THR A 440 10.78 14.46 16.34
C THR A 440 10.28 14.82 14.92
N LYS A 441 9.84 13.83 14.14
CA LYS A 441 9.34 14.02 12.77
C LYS A 441 7.88 14.39 12.75
N GLU A 442 7.04 13.71 13.53
CA GLU A 442 5.62 14.04 13.68
C GLU A 442 5.45 15.45 14.31
N MET A 443 6.36 15.86 15.21
CA MET A 443 6.42 17.24 15.69
C MET A 443 6.78 18.24 14.58
N MET A 444 7.67 17.85 13.67
CA MET A 444 8.02 18.70 12.53
C MET A 444 6.87 18.82 11.54
N GLU A 445 6.16 17.72 11.25
CA GLU A 445 4.94 17.70 10.47
C GLU A 445 3.89 18.67 11.05
N ALA A 446 3.62 18.60 12.36
CA ALA A 446 2.64 19.49 12.99
C ALA A 446 3.01 20.98 12.84
N ARG A 447 4.31 21.32 12.85
CA ARG A 447 4.78 22.71 12.69
C ARG A 447 4.54 23.26 11.28
N VAL A 448 4.55 22.40 10.27
CA VAL A 448 4.36 22.81 8.87
C VAL A 448 2.93 22.62 8.39
N ASP A 449 2.13 21.82 9.09
CA ASP A 449 0.75 21.55 8.73
C ASP A 449 -0.13 22.81 8.71
N THR A 450 -1.01 22.91 7.71
CA THR A 450 -1.97 24.02 7.58
C THR A 450 -3.10 23.90 8.58
N VAL A 451 -3.46 22.68 9.00
CA VAL A 451 -4.53 22.46 9.99
C VAL A 451 -4.19 23.03 11.37
N PHE A 452 -2.90 23.26 11.65
CA PHE A 452 -2.39 23.87 12.88
C PHE A 452 -1.92 25.30 12.70
N ALA A 453 -2.26 25.97 11.59
CA ALA A 453 -1.85 27.36 11.34
C ALA A 453 -2.21 28.31 12.50
N SER A 454 -3.37 28.12 13.13
CA SER A 454 -3.82 28.90 14.29
C SER A 454 -2.98 28.71 15.57
N LEU A 455 -2.17 27.65 15.63
CA LEU A 455 -1.34 27.29 16.78
C LEU A 455 0.15 27.59 16.59
N ARG A 456 0.62 27.91 15.38
CA ARG A 456 2.07 27.99 15.07
C ARG A 456 2.86 28.93 15.97
N GLU A 457 2.28 30.06 16.35
CA GLU A 457 2.91 31.06 17.23
C GLU A 457 2.55 30.87 18.71
N ASP A 458 1.74 29.85 19.04
CA ASP A 458 1.36 29.61 20.41
C ASP A 458 2.56 29.09 21.24
N PRO A 459 2.88 29.71 22.39
CA PRO A 459 4.01 29.28 23.22
C PRO A 459 3.92 27.82 23.69
N VAL A 460 2.71 27.31 23.95
CA VAL A 460 2.52 25.92 24.39
C VAL A 460 2.74 24.97 23.21
N PHE A 461 2.25 25.29 22.02
CA PHE A 461 2.53 24.53 20.79
C PHE A 461 4.03 24.49 20.47
N LEU A 462 4.71 25.64 20.52
CA LEU A 462 6.15 25.74 20.27
C LEU A 462 6.97 24.93 21.27
N ALA A 463 6.61 24.99 22.55
CA ALA A 463 7.23 24.18 23.60
C ALA A 463 6.96 22.69 23.40
N LEU A 464 5.72 22.32 23.07
CA LEU A 464 5.30 20.93 22.83
C LEU A 464 6.05 20.32 21.65
N THR A 465 6.32 21.09 20.60
CA THR A 465 7.02 20.64 19.38
C THR A 465 8.51 20.97 19.38
N SER A 466 9.09 21.34 20.52
CA SER A 466 10.49 21.83 20.63
C SER A 466 11.55 20.86 20.11
N ALA A 467 11.27 19.55 20.12
CA ALA A 467 12.15 18.50 19.60
C ALA A 467 11.95 18.21 18.11
N ALA A 468 11.22 19.04 17.36
CA ALA A 468 11.07 18.86 15.92
C ALA A 468 12.44 18.86 15.21
N ASP A 469 12.61 17.97 14.22
CA ASP A 469 13.91 17.76 13.57
C ASP A 469 14.39 18.94 12.68
N GLY A 470 13.52 19.91 12.40
CA GLY A 470 13.85 21.15 11.71
C GLY A 470 14.15 20.98 10.22
N LYS A 471 13.87 19.81 9.63
CA LYS A 471 14.24 19.52 8.22
C LYS A 471 13.36 20.20 7.19
N LEU A 472 12.14 20.55 7.55
CA LEU A 472 11.16 21.17 6.65
C LEU A 472 11.11 22.70 6.84
N PRO A 473 10.85 23.48 5.78
CA PRO A 473 10.68 24.91 5.91
C PRO A 473 9.37 25.23 6.66
N ILE A 474 9.43 26.13 7.64
CA ILE A 474 8.23 26.62 8.33
C ILE A 474 7.45 27.54 7.39
N PRO A 475 6.14 27.31 7.17
CA PRO A 475 5.33 28.19 6.35
C PRO A 475 5.27 29.59 6.96
N GLN A 476 5.57 30.62 6.17
CA GLN A 476 5.32 31.99 6.60
C GLN A 476 3.80 32.17 6.70
N ASN A 477 3.30 32.66 7.84
CA ASN A 477 1.89 32.97 8.00
C ASN A 477 1.51 34.08 7.00
N GLN A 478 1.07 33.72 5.79
CA GLN A 478 0.19 34.58 5.04
C GLN A 478 -1.05 34.71 5.91
N LYS A 479 -1.23 35.87 6.54
CA LYS A 479 -2.53 36.24 7.09
C LYS A 479 -3.52 35.99 5.95
N MET A 480 -4.38 34.99 6.09
CA MET A 480 -5.53 34.81 5.22
C MET A 480 -6.28 36.14 5.25
N THR A 481 -6.08 36.96 4.22
CA THR A 481 -6.88 38.15 4.03
C THR A 481 -8.28 37.63 3.72
N ALA A 482 -9.17 37.75 4.69
CA ALA A 482 -10.59 37.52 4.49
C ALA A 482 -10.99 38.26 3.21
N ALA A 483 -11.54 37.53 2.25
CA ALA A 483 -12.14 38.15 1.08
C ALA A 483 -13.18 39.17 1.58
N PRO A 484 -13.20 40.41 1.07
CA PRO A 484 -14.23 41.37 1.45
C PRO A 484 -15.58 40.77 1.11
N ALA A 485 -16.51 40.77 2.06
CA ALA A 485 -17.91 40.46 1.79
C ALA A 485 -18.38 41.36 0.64
N GLY A 486 -18.57 40.76 -0.53
CA GLY A 486 -19.08 41.44 -1.70
C GLY A 486 -20.48 41.97 -1.39
N THR A 487 -20.59 43.30 -1.38
CA THR A 487 -21.86 44.00 -1.46
C THR A 487 -22.24 44.08 -2.93
N THR A 488 -23.23 43.31 -3.35
CA THR A 488 -24.21 43.68 -4.39
C THR A 488 -25.48 42.89 -4.15
#